data_AF-A0A0D1Y838-F1
#
_entry.id   AF-A0A0D1Y838-F1
#
_cell.length_a   1.000
_cell.length_b   1.000
_cell.length_c   1.000
_cell.angle_alpha   90.00
_cell.angle_beta   90.00
_cell.angle_gamma   90.00
#
_symmetry.space_group_name_H-M   'P 1'
#
loop_
_entity.id
_entity.type
_entity.pdbx_description
1 polymer ?
#
loop_
_entity_poly.entity_id
_entity_poly.type
_entity_poly.pdbx_seq_one_letter_code
_entity_poly.pdbx_strand_id
1 'polypeptide(L)'
;MSIDYETLRTKAKTIVMIPDHYRLEMEDNTPKGNEKYRSFIWEDPEKNDCKIEVALDLETGDLIRLDIDMEDKNTGNQDNSEEDARAIADAFLMKHNPDHTAFTWVNIEERQNFRFITYREEVGGLPLPDTGCEITLDNSLNIIRYQSEQKTAPRPKWPDSIVEQKT
;
A
#
# COMPACT_ATOMS: atom_id res chain seq x y z
N MET A 1 5.39 -6.67 22.72
CA MET A 1 6.40 -7.70 22.38
C MET A 1 6.60 -7.61 20.90
N SER A 2 7.82 -7.32 20.43
CA SER A 2 8.09 -7.26 18.99
C SER A 2 7.92 -8.63 18.37
N ILE A 3 7.37 -8.69 17.16
CA ILE A 3 7.15 -9.94 16.44
C ILE A 3 8.51 -10.53 16.03
N ASP A 4 8.64 -11.85 16.13
CA ASP A 4 9.84 -12.55 15.69
C ASP A 4 10.08 -12.42 14.18
N TYR A 5 11.33 -12.31 13.76
CA TYR A 5 11.69 -12.06 12.37
C TYR A 5 11.36 -13.22 11.43
N GLU A 6 11.40 -14.48 11.88
CA GLU A 6 10.96 -15.61 11.06
C GLU A 6 9.45 -15.58 10.83
N THR A 7 8.71 -15.10 11.82
CA THR A 7 7.26 -14.89 11.69
C THR A 7 6.96 -13.80 10.65
N LEU A 8 7.68 -12.67 10.70
CA LEU A 8 7.57 -11.60 9.70
C LEU A 8 7.98 -12.08 8.31
N ARG A 9 9.08 -12.82 8.19
CA ARG A 9 9.55 -13.40 6.92
C ARG A 9 8.50 -14.34 6.32
N THR A 10 7.91 -15.20 7.15
CA THR A 10 6.83 -16.11 6.73
C THR A 10 5.61 -15.33 6.26
N LYS A 11 5.19 -14.30 7.00
CA LYS A 11 4.07 -13.43 6.61
C LYS A 11 4.36 -12.72 5.27
N ALA A 12 5.56 -12.17 5.09
CA ALA A 12 5.94 -11.46 3.85
C ALA A 12 5.80 -12.37 2.62
N LYS A 13 6.20 -13.64 2.70
CA LYS A 13 6.04 -14.64 1.63
C LYS A 13 4.58 -15.00 1.29
N THR A 14 3.62 -14.65 2.15
CA THR A 14 2.19 -14.94 1.94
C THR A 14 1.40 -13.74 1.41
N ILE A 15 1.99 -12.54 1.38
CA ILE A 15 1.32 -11.32 0.93
C ILE A 15 1.21 -11.33 -0.59
N VAL A 16 2.28 -11.72 -1.28
CA VAL A 16 2.32 -11.90 -2.72
C VAL A 16 3.00 -13.21 -3.09
N MET A 17 2.70 -13.72 -4.28
CA MET A 17 3.37 -14.89 -4.84
C MET A 17 4.78 -14.50 -5.27
N ILE A 18 5.78 -14.96 -4.53
CA ILE A 18 7.19 -14.78 -4.89
C ILE A 18 7.59 -15.95 -5.81
N PRO A 19 8.08 -15.70 -7.03
CA PRO A 19 8.52 -16.77 -7.92
C PRO A 19 9.69 -17.59 -7.34
N ASP A 20 9.71 -18.90 -7.56
CA ASP A 20 10.71 -19.81 -6.97
C ASP A 20 12.17 -19.49 -7.32
N HIS A 21 12.40 -18.82 -8.45
CA HIS A 21 13.75 -18.44 -8.90
C HIS A 21 14.27 -17.19 -8.19
N TYR A 22 13.39 -16.38 -7.59
CA TYR A 22 13.80 -15.19 -6.84
C TYR A 22 14.49 -15.60 -5.54
N ARG A 23 15.50 -14.83 -5.16
CA ARG A 23 16.30 -15.08 -3.95
C ARG A 23 16.13 -13.92 -2.99
N LEU A 24 16.02 -14.24 -1.70
CA LEU A 24 15.99 -13.24 -0.65
C LEU A 24 17.41 -12.68 -0.48
N GLU A 25 17.66 -11.48 -1.01
CA GLU A 25 18.98 -10.86 -1.03
C GLU A 25 19.19 -9.91 0.17
N MET A 26 18.12 -9.28 0.65
CA MET A 26 18.21 -8.33 1.76
C MET A 26 17.05 -8.45 2.74
N GLU A 27 17.40 -8.35 4.02
CA GLU A 27 16.44 -8.12 5.09
C GLU A 27 16.97 -7.03 6.01
N ASP A 28 16.20 -5.97 6.22
CA ASP A 28 16.69 -4.88 7.03
C ASP A 28 15.63 -4.13 7.82
N ASN A 29 16.01 -3.68 9.02
CA ASN A 29 15.16 -2.85 9.86
C ASN A 29 15.36 -1.38 9.51
N THR A 30 14.26 -0.67 9.32
CA THR A 30 14.25 0.74 8.92
C THR A 30 13.18 1.55 9.69
N PRO A 31 13.42 2.85 9.92
CA PRO A 31 14.69 3.56 9.76
C PRO A 31 15.72 3.16 10.83
N LYS A 32 17.02 3.30 10.52
CA LYS A 32 18.11 2.99 11.47
C LYS A 32 18.06 3.87 12.72
N GLY A 33 18.22 3.26 13.90
CA GLY A 33 18.21 3.94 15.19
C GLY A 33 16.81 4.22 15.76
N ASN A 34 15.75 4.04 14.97
CA ASN A 34 14.37 4.05 15.42
C ASN A 34 13.57 3.07 14.54
N GLU A 35 13.92 1.80 14.65
CA GLU A 35 13.42 0.74 13.79
C GLU A 35 11.92 0.59 13.97
N LYS A 36 11.17 0.78 12.88
CA LYS A 36 9.70 0.70 12.87
C LYS A 36 9.20 -0.47 12.04
N TYR A 37 9.87 -0.76 10.94
CA TYR A 37 9.47 -1.83 10.02
C TYR A 37 10.69 -2.60 9.54
N ARG A 38 10.45 -3.83 9.08
CA ARG A 38 11.43 -4.71 8.46
C ARG A 38 11.08 -4.90 6.99
N SER A 39 12.01 -4.57 6.12
CA SER A 39 11.90 -4.82 4.68
C SER A 39 12.53 -6.17 4.33
N PHE A 40 11.90 -6.89 3.42
CA PHE A 40 12.37 -8.12 2.80
C PHE A 40 12.42 -7.88 1.30
N ILE A 41 13.58 -8.08 0.68
CA ILE A 41 13.79 -7.82 -0.75
C ILE A 41 14.22 -9.11 -1.43
N TRP A 42 13.41 -9.54 -2.38
CA TRP A 42 13.71 -10.63 -3.28
C TRP A 42 14.10 -10.11 -4.64
N GLU A 43 15.19 -10.62 -5.20
CA GLU A 43 15.67 -10.24 -6.54
C GLU A 43 15.72 -11.46 -7.46
N ASP A 44 15.52 -11.22 -8.75
CA ASP A 44 15.74 -12.22 -9.78
C ASP A 44 17.26 -12.32 -10.07
N PRO A 45 17.91 -13.47 -9.80
CA PRO A 45 19.34 -13.62 -10.05
C PRO A 45 19.73 -13.52 -11.54
N GLU A 46 18.76 -13.66 -12.45
CA GLU A 46 18.98 -13.53 -13.89
C GLU A 46 18.67 -12.12 -14.41
N LYS A 47 17.96 -11.29 -13.63
CA LYS A 47 17.50 -9.95 -14.03
C LYS A 47 17.63 -8.94 -12.90
N ASN A 48 18.69 -8.14 -12.95
CA ASN A 48 19.01 -7.16 -11.91
C ASN A 48 17.94 -6.07 -11.68
N ASP A 49 17.07 -5.82 -12.66
CA ASP A 49 16.01 -4.80 -12.53
C ASP A 49 14.71 -5.36 -11.93
N CYS A 50 14.63 -6.68 -11.72
CA CYS A 50 13.44 -7.35 -11.21
C CYS A 50 13.56 -7.61 -9.70
N LYS A 51 12.67 -7.00 -8.92
CA LYS A 51 12.64 -7.13 -7.46
C LYS A 51 11.23 -7.11 -6.89
N ILE A 52 11.08 -7.73 -5.72
CA ILE A 52 9.89 -7.67 -4.87
C ILE A 52 10.34 -7.20 -3.50
N GLU A 53 9.87 -6.04 -3.07
CA GLU A 53 10.05 -5.54 -1.71
C GLU A 53 8.73 -5.66 -0.93
N VAL A 54 8.82 -6.23 0.27
CA VAL A 54 7.73 -6.25 1.25
C VAL A 54 8.24 -5.67 2.55
N ALA A 55 7.62 -4.60 3.05
CA ALA A 55 7.93 -4.00 4.34
C ALA A 55 6.78 -4.21 5.34
N LEU A 56 7.12 -4.74 6.51
CA LEU A 56 6.17 -5.05 7.58
C LEU A 56 6.48 -4.28 8.85
N ASP A 57 5.46 -3.81 9.54
CA ASP A 57 5.59 -3.18 10.85
C ASP A 57 6.20 -4.16 11.87
N LEU A 58 7.16 -3.71 12.68
CA LEU A 58 7.85 -4.57 13.65
C LEU A 58 6.99 -4.88 14.89
N GLU A 59 6.01 -4.04 15.19
CA GLU A 59 5.13 -4.17 16.35
C GLU A 59 3.86 -4.95 16.01
N THR A 60 3.19 -4.58 14.92
CA THR A 60 1.91 -5.17 14.52
C THR A 60 2.05 -6.25 13.45
N GLY A 61 3.14 -6.21 12.68
CA GLY A 61 3.36 -7.09 11.53
C GLY A 61 2.54 -6.67 10.31
N ASP A 62 1.84 -5.54 10.34
CA ASP A 62 0.99 -5.10 9.24
C ASP A 62 1.81 -4.72 8.01
N LEU A 63 1.19 -4.86 6.83
CA LEU A 63 1.83 -4.47 5.59
C LEU A 63 1.96 -2.94 5.57
N ILE A 64 3.19 -2.45 5.41
CA ILE A 64 3.48 -1.03 5.31
C ILE A 64 3.77 -0.65 3.87
N ARG A 65 4.52 -1.51 3.17
CA ARG A 65 4.90 -1.28 1.77
C ARG A 65 4.98 -2.58 0.99
N LEU A 66 4.50 -2.54 -0.24
CA LEU A 66 4.76 -3.53 -1.29
C LEU A 66 5.28 -2.76 -2.50
N ASP A 67 6.34 -3.26 -3.12
CA ASP A 67 6.87 -2.72 -4.38
C ASP A 67 7.35 -3.89 -5.23
N ILE A 68 6.71 -4.08 -6.38
CA ILE A 68 7.02 -5.14 -7.34
C ILE A 68 7.46 -4.47 -8.62
N ASP A 69 8.75 -4.59 -8.91
CA ASP A 69 9.32 -4.25 -10.19
C ASP A 69 9.58 -5.58 -10.91
N MET A 70 8.77 -5.89 -11.91
CA MET A 70 8.95 -7.06 -12.80
C MET A 70 9.08 -6.55 -14.23
N GLU A 71 9.72 -7.34 -15.09
CA GLU A 71 9.74 -7.05 -16.53
C GLU A 71 8.33 -6.76 -17.02
N ASP A 72 8.18 -5.60 -17.67
CA ASP A 72 6.94 -5.09 -18.24
C ASP A 72 6.21 -6.19 -19.01
N LYS A 73 5.19 -6.78 -18.40
CA LYS A 73 4.15 -7.52 -19.12
C LYS A 73 3.09 -6.55 -19.64
N ASN A 74 3.56 -5.46 -20.25
CA ASN A 74 2.75 -4.42 -20.89
C ASN A 74 2.12 -4.94 -22.21
N THR A 75 1.68 -6.20 -22.21
CA THR A 75 1.21 -6.93 -23.40
C THR A 75 -0.29 -7.22 -23.35
N GLY A 76 -0.98 -6.90 -22.26
CA GLY A 76 -2.43 -7.11 -22.16
C GLY A 76 -3.18 -5.79 -22.29
N ASN A 77 -3.74 -5.48 -23.46
CA ASN A 77 -4.88 -4.55 -23.55
C ASN A 77 -6.11 -5.29 -23.01
N GLN A 78 -6.30 -5.26 -21.70
CA GLN A 78 -7.58 -5.67 -21.11
C GLN A 78 -8.39 -4.41 -20.83
N ASP A 79 -9.55 -4.28 -21.47
CA ASP A 79 -10.61 -3.35 -21.08
C ASP A 79 -11.15 -3.79 -19.72
N ASN A 80 -10.43 -3.45 -18.66
CA ASN A 80 -10.86 -3.64 -17.29
C ASN A 80 -11.65 -2.42 -16.85
N SER A 81 -12.74 -2.59 -16.10
CA SER A 81 -13.51 -1.43 -15.60
C SER A 81 -12.84 -0.78 -14.38
N GLU A 82 -13.18 0.47 -14.07
CA GLU A 82 -12.75 1.11 -12.81
C GLU A 82 -13.32 0.35 -11.60
N GLU A 83 -14.52 -0.21 -11.74
CA GLU A 83 -15.17 -1.02 -10.72
C GLU A 83 -14.38 -2.30 -10.40
N ASP A 84 -13.82 -2.97 -11.41
CA ASP A 84 -12.99 -4.16 -11.22
C ASP A 84 -11.69 -3.82 -10.49
N ALA A 85 -11.03 -2.73 -10.91
CA ALA A 85 -9.83 -2.23 -10.25
C ALA A 85 -10.09 -1.91 -8.78
N ARG A 86 -11.20 -1.22 -8.50
CA ARG A 86 -11.64 -0.91 -7.15
C ARG A 86 -11.91 -2.16 -6.33
N ALA A 87 -12.64 -3.13 -6.88
CA ALA A 87 -12.96 -4.36 -6.17
C ALA A 87 -11.71 -5.15 -5.75
N ILE A 88 -10.69 -5.21 -6.61
CA ILE A 88 -9.41 -5.85 -6.31
C ILE A 88 -8.65 -5.07 -5.23
N ALA A 89 -8.58 -3.75 -5.34
CA ALA A 89 -7.93 -2.90 -4.37
C ALA A 89 -8.62 -2.98 -2.99
N ASP A 90 -9.96 -2.95 -2.94
CA ASP A 90 -10.76 -3.08 -1.72
C ASP A 90 -10.53 -4.44 -1.05
N ALA A 91 -10.52 -5.53 -1.82
CA ALA A 91 -10.27 -6.87 -1.29
C ALA A 91 -8.87 -7.01 -0.69
N PHE A 92 -7.86 -6.42 -1.34
CA PHE A 92 -6.49 -6.40 -0.81
C PHE A 92 -6.39 -5.56 0.46
N LEU A 93 -7.02 -4.38 0.46
CA LEU A 93 -7.05 -3.47 1.59
C LEU A 93 -7.69 -4.14 2.82
N MET A 94 -8.85 -4.78 2.66
CA MET A 94 -9.54 -5.52 3.73
C MET A 94 -8.68 -6.62 4.35
N LYS A 95 -7.82 -7.25 3.55
CA LYS A 95 -6.95 -8.34 4.00
C LYS A 95 -5.69 -7.85 4.73
N HIS A 96 -5.15 -6.71 4.32
CA HIS A 96 -3.81 -6.28 4.71
C HIS A 96 -3.76 -5.01 5.56
N ASN A 97 -4.87 -4.26 5.68
CA ASN A 97 -4.95 -3.08 6.53
C ASN A 97 -6.11 -3.21 7.53
N PRO A 98 -5.82 -3.30 8.85
CA PRO A 98 -6.87 -3.44 9.87
C PRO A 98 -7.79 -2.22 9.97
N ASP A 99 -7.30 -1.03 9.61
CA ASP A 99 -8.01 0.25 9.72
C ASP A 99 -8.81 0.62 8.46
N HIS A 100 -8.94 -0.29 7.49
CA HIS A 100 -9.59 -0.03 6.20
C HIS A 100 -10.99 0.60 6.30
N THR A 101 -11.74 0.33 7.37
CA THR A 101 -13.08 0.89 7.58
C THR A 101 -13.08 2.41 7.84
N ALA A 102 -11.94 2.98 8.23
CA ALA A 102 -11.81 4.41 8.45
C ALA A 102 -11.71 5.21 7.13
N PHE A 103 -11.36 4.54 6.02
CA PHE A 103 -11.11 5.19 4.74
C PHE A 103 -12.40 5.31 3.95
N THR A 104 -13.11 6.42 4.13
CA THR A 104 -14.38 6.70 3.46
C THR A 104 -14.21 7.49 2.17
N TRP A 105 -13.05 8.10 1.95
CA TRP A 105 -12.73 8.80 0.70
C TRP A 105 -11.85 7.91 -0.20
N VAL A 106 -12.27 7.75 -1.47
CA VAL A 106 -11.57 6.92 -2.46
C VAL A 106 -11.47 7.68 -3.77
N ASN A 107 -10.28 7.66 -4.38
CA ASN A 107 -10.02 8.25 -5.69
C ASN A 107 -9.24 7.26 -6.56
N ILE A 108 -9.60 7.20 -7.85
CA ILE A 108 -8.96 6.33 -8.83
C ILE A 108 -8.42 7.21 -9.96
N GLU A 109 -7.15 7.07 -10.29
CA GLU A 109 -6.51 7.72 -11.42
C GLU A 109 -5.89 6.68 -12.34
N GLU A 110 -6.01 6.87 -13.66
CA GLU A 110 -5.32 6.05 -14.65
C GLU A 110 -4.19 6.85 -15.32
N ARG A 111 -2.96 6.32 -15.31
CA ARG A 111 -1.79 6.93 -15.97
C ARG A 111 -0.86 5.86 -16.51
N GLN A 112 -0.47 5.98 -17.78
CA GLN A 112 0.54 5.12 -18.41
C GLN A 112 0.30 3.60 -18.20
N ASN A 113 -0.96 3.16 -18.34
CA ASN A 113 -1.41 1.77 -18.12
C ASN A 113 -1.38 1.29 -16.66
N PHE A 114 -1.23 2.20 -15.71
CA PHE A 114 -1.35 1.93 -14.28
C PHE A 114 -2.61 2.58 -13.73
N ARG A 115 -3.21 1.92 -12.73
CA ARG A 115 -4.31 2.48 -11.93
C ARG A 115 -3.83 2.75 -10.53
N PHE A 116 -3.99 3.99 -10.09
CA PHE A 116 -3.62 4.46 -8.77
C PHE A 116 -4.90 4.64 -7.98
N ILE A 117 -5.08 3.86 -6.91
CA ILE A 117 -6.23 3.94 -6.03
C ILE A 117 -5.75 4.51 -4.70
N THR A 118 -6.27 5.66 -4.34
CA THR A 118 -5.96 6.35 -3.08
C THR A 118 -7.14 6.21 -2.13
N TYR A 119 -6.86 5.74 -0.93
CA TYR A 119 -7.80 5.66 0.19
C TYR A 119 -7.38 6.66 1.26
N ARG A 120 -8.32 7.49 1.74
CA ARG A 120 -8.08 8.46 2.82
C ARG A 120 -9.22 8.44 3.83
N GLU A 121 -8.93 8.83 5.07
CA GLU A 121 -9.98 9.23 6.00
C GLU A 121 -10.68 10.49 5.46
N GLU A 122 -11.96 10.66 5.78
CA GLU A 122 -12.72 11.86 5.39
C GLU A 122 -13.15 12.65 6.64
N VAL A 123 -12.98 13.97 6.59
CA VAL A 123 -13.51 14.88 7.61
C VAL A 123 -14.24 16.02 6.93
N GLY A 124 -15.56 16.10 7.15
CA GLY A 124 -16.39 17.16 6.56
C GLY A 124 -16.51 17.07 5.04
N GLY A 125 -16.49 15.85 4.47
CA GLY A 125 -16.59 15.63 3.02
C GLY A 125 -15.29 15.87 2.24
N LEU A 126 -14.17 16.06 2.95
CA LEU A 126 -12.86 16.28 2.35
C LEU A 126 -11.86 15.22 2.82
N PRO A 127 -10.93 14.77 1.95
CA PRO A 127 -9.89 13.84 2.34
C PRO A 127 -8.96 14.47 3.37
N LEU A 128 -8.67 13.73 4.43
CA LEU A 128 -7.69 14.12 5.44
C LEU A 128 -6.28 13.73 4.91
N PRO A 129 -5.38 14.69 4.67
CA PRO A 129 -4.05 14.41 4.14
C PRO A 129 -3.24 13.53 5.10
N ASP A 130 -2.18 12.89 4.60
CA ASP A 130 -1.28 12.02 5.39
C ASP A 130 -1.98 10.85 6.13
N THR A 131 -3.21 10.47 5.76
CA THR A 131 -3.92 9.29 6.29
C THR A 131 -4.15 8.23 5.21
N GLY A 132 -4.47 6.99 5.59
CA GLY A 132 -4.88 5.97 4.62
C GLY A 132 -3.73 5.31 3.86
N CYS A 133 -3.93 5.02 2.58
CA CYS A 133 -2.95 4.30 1.77
C CYS A 133 -3.16 4.48 0.27
N GLU A 134 -2.16 4.08 -0.50
CA GLU A 134 -2.21 4.02 -1.95
C GLU A 134 -1.97 2.58 -2.43
N ILE A 135 -2.74 2.15 -3.43
CA ILE A 135 -2.58 0.89 -4.15
C ILE A 135 -2.35 1.21 -5.62
N THR A 136 -1.33 0.60 -6.24
CA THR A 136 -1.12 0.66 -7.69
C THR A 136 -1.35 -0.69 -8.32
N LEU A 137 -2.16 -0.69 -9.37
CA LEU A 137 -2.41 -1.85 -10.22
C LEU A 137 -1.73 -1.65 -11.57
N ASP A 138 -1.20 -2.74 -12.13
CA ASP A 138 -0.84 -2.79 -13.55
C ASP A 138 -2.08 -2.93 -14.45
N ASN A 139 -1.87 -2.95 -15.77
CA ASN A 139 -2.96 -3.04 -16.74
C ASN A 139 -3.76 -4.36 -16.67
N SER A 140 -3.17 -5.41 -16.09
CA SER A 140 -3.80 -6.69 -15.84
C SER A 140 -4.45 -6.77 -14.44
N LEU A 141 -4.55 -5.64 -13.74
CA LEU A 141 -5.06 -5.51 -12.38
C LEU A 141 -4.25 -6.27 -11.32
N ASN A 142 -2.98 -6.59 -11.59
CA ASN A 142 -2.11 -7.10 -10.55
C ASN A 142 -1.69 -5.97 -9.63
N ILE A 143 -1.70 -6.22 -8.32
CA ILE A 143 -1.21 -5.27 -7.33
C ILE A 143 0.31 -5.28 -7.38
N ILE A 144 0.87 -4.17 -7.86
CA ILE A 144 2.33 -4.00 -7.99
C ILE A 144 2.89 -3.10 -6.90
N ARG A 145 2.07 -2.20 -6.33
CA ARG A 145 2.49 -1.35 -5.22
C ARG A 145 1.40 -1.18 -4.17
N TYR A 146 1.84 -1.10 -2.92
CA TYR A 146 1.03 -0.70 -1.78
C TYR A 146 1.88 0.22 -0.89
N GLN A 147 1.29 1.30 -0.40
CA GLN A 147 1.94 2.16 0.58
C GLN A 147 0.94 2.65 1.62
N SER A 148 1.16 2.28 2.88
CA SER A 148 0.38 2.79 4.02
C SER A 148 0.97 4.08 4.56
N GLU A 149 0.10 5.02 4.90
CA GLU A 149 0.47 6.30 5.50
C GLU A 149 0.63 6.12 7.01
N GLN A 150 1.87 6.19 7.47
CA GLN A 150 2.23 5.92 8.87
C GLN A 150 2.13 7.16 9.76
N LYS A 151 1.54 8.25 9.26
CA LYS A 151 1.38 9.51 9.99
C LYS A 151 -0.06 9.65 10.44
N THR A 152 -0.24 10.26 11.61
CA THR A 152 -1.55 10.69 12.06
C THR A 152 -1.69 12.18 11.76
N ALA A 153 -2.60 12.53 10.86
CA ALA A 153 -2.95 13.92 10.63
C ALA A 153 -3.85 14.43 11.77
N PRO A 154 -3.62 15.67 12.25
CA PRO A 154 -4.52 16.27 13.24
C PRO A 154 -5.88 16.51 12.58
N ARG A 155 -6.94 15.95 13.19
CA ARG A 155 -8.30 16.19 12.71
C ARG A 155 -8.69 17.66 12.96
N PRO A 156 -9.25 18.36 11.95
CA PRO A 156 -9.68 19.73 12.11
C PRO A 156 -10.81 19.82 13.14
N LYS A 157 -10.73 20.81 14.02
CA LYS A 157 -11.82 21.15 14.93
C LYS A 157 -12.69 22.21 14.27
N TRP A 158 -13.93 21.87 13.99
CA TRP A 158 -14.90 22.86 13.52
C TRP A 158 -15.17 23.87 14.64
N PRO A 159 -15.24 25.17 14.35
CA PRO A 159 -15.70 26.15 15.33
C PRO A 159 -17.16 25.87 15.70
N ASP A 160 -17.49 26.00 16.99
CA ASP A 160 -18.85 25.76 17.50
C ASP A 160 -19.92 26.71 16.92
N SER A 161 -19.50 27.80 16.27
CA SER A 161 -20.40 28.73 15.60
C SER A 161 -19.77 29.32 14.35
N ILE A 162 -20.45 29.16 13.21
CA ILE A 162 -20.15 29.88 11.98
C ILE A 162 -20.87 31.22 12.07
N VAL A 163 -20.13 32.34 12.06
CA VAL A 163 -20.74 33.67 12.05
C VAL A 163 -21.15 33.98 10.62
N GLU A 164 -22.45 33.94 10.32
CA GLU A 164 -22.97 34.49 9.08
C GLU A 164 -22.70 36.00 9.05
N GLN A 165 -21.79 36.44 8.16
CA GLN A 165 -21.71 37.86 7.82
C GLN A 165 -22.98 38.23 7.06
N LYS A 166 -23.85 39.00 7.72
CA LYS A 166 -24.95 39.69 7.04
C LYS A 166 -24.36 40.75 6.10
N THR A 167 -24.55 40.55 4.80
CA THR A 167 -24.33 41.55 3.74
C THR A 167 -25.43 42.60 3.76
#